data_AF-A0A1V2NUH2-F1
#
_entry.id   AF-A0A1V2NUH2-F1
#
_cell.length_a   1.000
_cell.length_b   1.000
_cell.length_c   1.000
_cell.angle_alpha   90.00
_cell.angle_beta   90.00
_cell.angle_gamma   90.00
#
_symmetry.space_group_name_H-M   'P 1'
#
loop_
_entity.id
_entity.type
_entity.pdbx_description
1 polymer ?
#
loop_
_entity_poly.entity_id
_entity_poly.type
_entity_poly.pdbx_seq_one_letter_code
_entity_poly.pdbx_strand_id
1 'polypeptide(L)'
;MLTPRHQALLATLAGMTVGVAVFGTVLAINSATGQDSAQTVVTSPTSTPTPIASDGLQPDALQFVAETFGTEREPITAEVPAGWKSSQTGTRPRYVDPTGVWQIRFDARGSKQTPDALLEARQGSIDEPDYKVISTDNTTLVYTYTDQERGPRMGLSRWIAAGDSDRSALEITVGGRPQDQAGLRAVLERATETLQLSGESDDRPS
;
A
#
# COMPACT_ATOMS: atom_id res chain seq x y z
N MET A 1 4.72 -54.88 -18.61
CA MET A 1 5.53 -54.47 -17.45
C MET A 1 5.40 -52.96 -17.31
N LEU A 2 4.58 -52.48 -16.36
CA LEU A 2 4.49 -51.06 -16.00
C LEU A 2 5.32 -50.83 -14.73
N THR A 3 6.15 -49.80 -14.72
CA THR A 3 6.77 -49.28 -13.49
C THR A 3 6.23 -47.89 -13.19
N PRO A 4 5.74 -47.62 -11.97
CA PRO A 4 5.36 -46.29 -11.52
C PRO A 4 6.40 -45.76 -10.54
N ARG A 5 7.03 -44.60 -10.79
CA ARG A 5 7.84 -43.93 -9.75
C ARG A 5 7.86 -42.40 -9.87
N HIS A 6 7.20 -41.81 -8.87
CA HIS A 6 7.52 -40.59 -8.15
C HIS A 6 7.06 -39.22 -8.70
N GLN A 7 5.99 -38.76 -8.05
CA GLN A 7 5.63 -37.35 -7.83
C GLN A 7 6.77 -36.57 -7.19
N ALA A 8 6.94 -35.31 -7.60
CA ALA A 8 7.51 -34.27 -6.74
C ALA A 8 6.85 -32.94 -7.09
N LEU A 9 5.86 -32.60 -6.26
CA LEU A 9 5.21 -31.31 -6.13
C LEU A 9 6.19 -30.39 -5.39
N LEU A 10 6.58 -29.27 -6.00
CA LEU A 10 7.31 -28.19 -5.32
C LEU A 10 6.46 -26.93 -5.34
N ALA A 11 5.53 -26.86 -4.38
CA ALA A 11 4.87 -25.61 -4.00
C ALA A 11 5.86 -24.81 -3.15
N THR A 12 6.41 -23.73 -3.70
CA THR A 12 7.16 -22.74 -2.90
C THR A 12 6.17 -21.70 -2.40
N LEU A 13 5.58 -21.99 -1.24
CA LEU A 13 4.75 -21.08 -0.48
C LEU A 13 5.67 -20.03 0.18
N ALA A 14 5.59 -18.77 -0.25
CA ALA A 14 6.37 -17.69 0.36
C ALA A 14 5.43 -16.56 0.83
N GLY A 15 5.11 -16.58 2.13
CA GLY A 15 4.96 -15.38 2.93
C GLY A 15 3.57 -14.74 3.02
N MET A 16 2.60 -15.44 3.61
CA MET A 16 1.51 -14.78 4.33
C MET A 16 2.07 -14.11 5.60
N THR A 17 1.96 -12.80 5.69
CA THR A 17 2.03 -12.08 6.97
C THR A 17 0.74 -11.29 7.11
N VAL A 18 -0.18 -11.84 7.90
CA VAL A 18 -1.36 -11.16 8.44
C VAL A 18 -0.84 -10.18 9.49
N GLY A 19 -0.99 -8.89 9.23
CA GLY A 19 -0.68 -7.84 10.20
C GLY A 19 -1.92 -7.54 11.02
N VAL A 20 -2.03 -8.17 12.20
CA VAL A 20 -3.03 -7.83 13.21
C VAL A 20 -2.62 -6.49 13.85
N ALA A 21 -3.50 -5.50 13.81
CA ALA A 21 -3.35 -4.26 14.58
C ALA A 21 -4.42 -4.22 15.68
N VAL A 22 -3.98 -4.36 16.93
CA VAL A 22 -4.80 -4.14 18.12
C VAL A 22 -4.89 -2.63 18.35
N PHE A 23 -6.10 -2.05 18.26
CA PHE A 23 -6.34 -0.69 18.71
C PHE A 23 -6.79 -0.68 20.17
N GLY A 24 -6.00 -0.02 21.01
CA GLY A 24 -6.32 0.24 22.42
C GLY A 24 -7.42 1.30 22.54
N THR A 25 -8.48 0.97 23.26
CA THR A 25 -9.52 1.88 23.71
C THR A 25 -9.02 2.70 24.91
N VAL A 26 -9.07 4.02 24.82
CA VAL A 26 -9.01 4.90 26.01
C VAL A 26 -10.43 5.38 26.31
N LEU A 27 -11.08 4.70 27.26
CA LEU A 27 -12.24 5.21 27.97
C LEU A 27 -11.75 6.07 29.12
N ALA A 28 -11.95 7.39 29.05
CA ALA A 28 -11.82 8.27 30.20
C ALA A 28 -13.22 8.64 30.69
N ILE A 29 -13.67 7.97 31.75
CA ILE A 29 -14.81 8.37 32.58
C ILE A 29 -14.21 9.17 33.73
N ASN A 30 -14.58 10.44 33.89
CA ASN A 30 -14.34 11.17 35.14
C ASN A 30 -15.65 11.75 35.65
N SER A 31 -16.12 11.18 36.76
CA SER A 31 -17.23 11.68 37.58
C SER A 31 -16.68 12.37 38.82
N ALA A 32 -17.07 13.65 38.93
CA ALA A 32 -17.10 14.60 40.05
C ALA A 32 -16.55 14.25 41.46
N THR A 33 -15.86 15.22 42.06
CA THR A 33 -16.18 15.79 43.40
C THR A 33 -15.37 17.08 43.62
N GLY A 34 -16.04 18.16 44.05
CA GLY A 34 -15.38 19.39 44.51
C GLY A 34 -16.10 20.68 44.12
N GLN A 35 -16.60 21.38 45.14
CA GLN A 35 -17.50 22.53 45.10
C GLN A 35 -16.71 23.83 45.30
N ASP A 36 -16.77 24.78 44.35
CA ASP A 36 -16.84 26.22 44.66
C ASP A 36 -17.11 27.09 43.41
N SER A 37 -17.75 28.23 43.64
CA SER A 37 -18.35 29.08 42.62
C SER A 37 -17.34 29.93 41.83
N ALA A 38 -17.29 29.73 40.51
CA ALA A 38 -16.84 30.73 39.54
C ALA A 38 -17.68 30.58 38.27
N GLN A 39 -18.12 31.70 37.70
CA GLN A 39 -18.87 31.74 36.43
C GLN A 39 -17.97 31.22 35.30
N THR A 40 -18.08 29.93 35.01
CA THR A 40 -17.43 29.32 33.86
C THR A 40 -18.36 29.46 32.67
N VAL A 41 -17.95 30.29 31.70
CA VAL A 41 -18.55 30.33 30.36
C VAL A 41 -18.55 28.89 29.83
N VAL A 42 -19.74 28.30 29.67
CA VAL A 42 -19.91 27.01 29.00
C VAL A 42 -19.66 27.24 27.51
N THR A 43 -18.39 27.28 27.11
CA THR A 43 -18.00 26.95 25.75
C THR A 43 -18.17 25.44 25.63
N SER A 44 -19.40 25.02 25.32
CA SER A 44 -19.62 23.69 24.74
C SER A 44 -18.61 23.54 23.61
N PRO A 45 -17.70 22.53 23.65
CA PRO A 45 -16.88 22.28 22.48
C PRO A 45 -17.85 22.02 21.34
N THR A 46 -17.82 22.88 20.33
CA THR A 46 -18.40 22.55 19.03
C THR A 46 -17.75 21.25 18.64
N SER A 47 -18.51 20.15 18.75
CA SER A 47 -18.15 18.90 18.12
C SER A 47 -17.96 19.25 16.66
N THR A 48 -16.71 19.37 16.25
CA THR A 48 -16.38 19.44 14.83
C THR A 48 -17.03 18.18 14.25
N PRO A 49 -18.00 18.30 13.33
CA PRO A 49 -18.59 17.11 12.76
C PRO A 49 -17.43 16.30 12.20
N THR A 50 -17.22 15.09 12.74
CA THR A 50 -16.33 14.12 12.13
C THR A 50 -16.77 14.04 10.67
N PRO A 51 -15.94 14.44 9.69
CA PRO A 51 -16.35 14.31 8.31
C PRO A 51 -16.62 12.82 8.10
N ILE A 52 -17.89 12.48 7.90
CA ILE A 52 -18.27 11.18 7.37
C ILE A 52 -17.74 11.24 5.95
N ALA A 53 -16.49 10.83 5.76
CA ALA A 53 -15.89 10.69 4.44
C ALA A 53 -16.56 9.51 3.74
N SER A 54 -17.77 9.79 3.24
CA SER A 54 -18.51 9.03 2.24
C SER A 54 -17.77 9.05 0.89
N ASP A 55 -16.94 10.06 0.67
CA ASP A 55 -16.24 10.24 -0.58
C ASP A 55 -14.92 9.48 -0.52
N GLY A 56 -14.64 8.67 -1.55
CA GLY A 56 -13.39 7.92 -1.64
C GLY A 56 -12.17 8.83 -1.67
N LEU A 57 -10.97 8.24 -1.68
CA LEU A 57 -9.71 8.99 -1.81
C LEU A 57 -9.74 9.91 -3.04
N GLN A 58 -9.70 11.22 -2.81
CA GLN A 58 -9.79 12.24 -3.87
C GLN A 58 -8.41 12.54 -4.46
N PRO A 59 -8.18 12.35 -5.77
CA PRO A 59 -6.89 12.62 -6.41
C PRO A 59 -6.38 14.04 -6.19
N ASP A 60 -7.24 15.04 -6.38
CA ASP A 60 -6.85 16.46 -6.37
C ASP A 60 -6.49 16.99 -4.97
N ALA A 61 -6.83 16.23 -3.92
CA ALA A 61 -6.48 16.56 -2.54
C ALA A 61 -5.13 15.97 -2.11
N LEU A 62 -4.50 15.12 -2.94
CA LEU A 62 -3.24 14.49 -2.63
C LEU A 62 -2.09 15.47 -2.80
N GLN A 63 -1.29 15.61 -1.75
CA GLN A 63 0.04 16.20 -1.81
C GLN A 63 1.06 15.09 -1.68
N PHE A 64 2.27 15.31 -2.16
CA PHE A 64 3.31 14.29 -2.22
C PHE A 64 4.63 14.78 -1.65
N VAL A 65 5.40 13.86 -1.08
CA VAL A 65 6.74 14.08 -0.56
C VAL A 65 7.67 12.99 -1.06
N ALA A 66 8.90 13.35 -1.41
CA ALA A 66 9.91 12.38 -1.81
C ALA A 66 10.39 11.59 -0.58
N GLU A 67 10.41 10.27 -0.71
CA GLU A 67 10.93 9.36 0.30
C GLU A 67 12.02 8.50 -0.31
N THR A 68 13.10 8.30 0.44
CA THR A 68 14.23 7.45 0.05
C THR A 68 14.22 6.16 0.87
N PHE A 69 14.35 5.03 0.19
CA PHE A 69 14.34 3.70 0.77
C PHE A 69 15.31 2.76 0.02
N GLY A 70 15.30 1.47 0.33
CA GLY A 70 16.23 0.51 -0.24
C GLY A 70 17.40 0.24 0.69
N THR A 71 18.60 0.11 0.13
CA THR A 71 19.84 -0.07 0.88
C THR A 71 20.73 1.15 0.74
N GLU A 72 21.72 1.33 1.61
CA GLU A 72 22.68 2.44 1.49
C GLU A 72 23.45 2.43 0.16
N ARG A 73 23.63 1.25 -0.45
CA ARG A 73 24.34 1.08 -1.73
C ARG A 73 23.45 1.29 -2.95
N GLU A 74 22.16 1.07 -2.78
CA GLU A 74 21.15 1.14 -3.84
C GLU A 74 19.93 1.90 -3.28
N PRO A 75 20.06 3.21 -3.03
CA PRO A 75 18.93 4.03 -2.65
C PRO A 75 17.92 4.13 -3.79
N ILE A 76 16.65 4.06 -3.44
CA ILE A 76 15.54 4.30 -4.36
C ILE A 76 14.76 5.47 -3.80
N THR A 77 14.41 6.41 -4.66
CA THR A 77 13.54 7.54 -4.29
C THR A 77 12.25 7.46 -5.07
N ALA A 78 11.13 7.70 -4.40
CA ALA A 78 9.84 7.88 -5.05
C ALA A 78 8.98 8.82 -4.20
N GLU A 79 8.01 9.48 -4.82
CA GLU A 79 7.05 10.27 -4.08
C GLU A 79 5.93 9.40 -3.50
N VAL A 80 5.57 9.70 -2.25
CA VAL A 80 4.43 9.10 -1.54
C VAL A 80 3.51 10.20 -1.00
N PRO A 81 2.23 9.91 -0.69
CA PRO A 81 1.33 10.93 -0.18
C PRO A 81 1.83 11.56 1.13
N ALA A 82 1.80 12.89 1.17
CA ALA A 82 2.19 13.67 2.32
C ALA A 82 1.34 13.29 3.55
N GLY A 83 2.00 13.17 4.70
CA GLY A 83 1.35 12.80 5.97
C GLY A 83 1.15 11.30 6.18
N TRP A 84 1.33 10.45 5.17
CA TRP A 84 1.35 9.00 5.36
C TRP A 84 2.62 8.60 6.11
N LYS A 85 2.49 7.66 7.04
CA LYS A 85 3.58 7.25 7.93
C LYS A 85 4.15 5.91 7.51
N SER A 86 5.48 5.82 7.55
CA SER A 86 6.16 4.56 7.36
C SER A 86 5.82 3.60 8.51
N SER A 87 5.33 2.41 8.15
CA SER A 87 5.09 1.28 9.05
C SER A 87 6.13 0.16 8.85
N GLN A 88 6.85 0.19 7.73
CA GLN A 88 7.94 -0.72 7.37
C GLN A 88 8.99 0.06 6.58
N THR A 89 10.26 -0.29 6.72
CA THR A 89 11.41 0.41 6.10
C THR A 89 12.31 -0.56 5.30
N GLY A 90 13.43 -0.07 4.77
CA GLY A 90 14.42 -0.87 4.04
C GLY A 90 13.98 -1.15 2.61
N THR A 91 14.12 -2.41 2.15
CA THR A 91 13.77 -2.82 0.78
C THR A 91 12.28 -3.11 0.58
N ARG A 92 11.47 -3.08 1.64
CA ARG A 92 10.01 -3.29 1.55
C ARG A 92 9.25 -2.22 2.32
N PRO A 93 9.51 -0.92 2.05
CA PRO A 93 8.87 0.12 2.82
C PRO A 93 7.37 0.12 2.57
N ARG A 94 6.61 0.48 3.61
CA ARG A 94 5.15 0.60 3.57
C ARG A 94 4.75 1.90 4.23
N TYR A 95 4.00 2.72 3.54
CA TYR A 95 3.43 3.96 4.04
C TYR A 95 1.92 3.82 4.14
N VAL A 96 1.36 4.27 5.27
CA VAL A 96 -0.06 4.12 5.60
C VAL A 96 -0.62 5.49 5.96
N ASP A 97 -1.82 5.79 5.49
CA ASP A 97 -2.50 7.03 5.85
C ASP A 97 -2.87 7.07 7.35
N PRO A 98 -3.15 8.25 7.93
CA PRO A 98 -3.52 8.37 9.34
C PRO A 98 -4.75 7.54 9.77
N THR A 99 -5.65 7.21 8.85
CA THR A 99 -6.85 6.39 9.12
C THR A 99 -6.58 4.88 9.04
N GLY A 100 -5.46 4.46 8.46
CA GLY A 100 -5.14 3.05 8.24
C GLY A 100 -5.86 2.40 7.05
N VAL A 101 -6.67 3.17 6.31
CA VAL A 101 -7.49 2.67 5.21
C VAL A 101 -6.68 2.55 3.93
N TRP A 102 -5.80 3.51 3.66
CA TRP A 102 -4.99 3.59 2.45
C TRP A 102 -3.53 3.32 2.73
N GLN A 103 -2.89 2.63 1.79
CA GLN A 103 -1.47 2.30 1.91
C GLN A 103 -0.80 2.22 0.54
N ILE A 104 0.50 2.51 0.53
CA ILE A 104 1.42 2.20 -0.57
C ILE A 104 2.57 1.39 -0.01
N ARG A 105 2.96 0.35 -0.73
CA ARG A 105 4.09 -0.51 -0.41
C ARG A 105 4.99 -0.63 -1.64
N PHE A 106 6.28 -0.66 -1.39
CA PHE A 106 7.29 -1.01 -2.37
C PHE A 106 7.89 -2.38 -2.04
N ASP A 107 8.32 -3.13 -3.05
CA ASP A 107 9.18 -4.32 -2.90
C ASP A 107 10.38 -4.19 -3.83
N ALA A 108 11.47 -3.65 -3.29
CA ALA A 108 12.70 -3.29 -3.98
C ALA A 108 13.74 -4.42 -4.00
N ARG A 109 13.32 -5.67 -3.79
CA ARG A 109 14.24 -6.82 -3.84
C ARG A 109 14.52 -7.28 -5.27
N GLY A 110 13.78 -6.75 -6.24
CA GLY A 110 13.78 -7.20 -7.63
C GLY A 110 13.36 -8.67 -7.78
N SER A 111 13.32 -9.12 -9.03
CA SER A 111 13.07 -10.51 -9.39
C SER A 111 13.76 -10.85 -10.70
N LYS A 112 14.11 -12.13 -10.86
CA LYS A 112 14.63 -12.67 -12.13
C LYS A 112 13.53 -12.88 -13.18
N GLN A 113 12.27 -12.78 -12.79
CA GLN A 113 11.11 -12.92 -13.67
C GLN A 113 10.77 -11.58 -14.34
N THR A 114 10.16 -11.67 -15.52
CA THR A 114 9.60 -10.50 -16.20
C THR A 114 8.44 -9.90 -15.40
N PRO A 115 8.17 -8.60 -15.54
CA PRO A 115 6.97 -7.97 -15.00
C PRO A 115 5.67 -8.72 -15.35
N ASP A 116 5.52 -9.19 -16.59
CA ASP A 116 4.33 -9.94 -17.02
C ASP A 116 4.19 -11.30 -16.31
N ALA A 117 5.29 -12.03 -16.15
CA ALA A 117 5.27 -13.30 -15.44
C ALA A 117 4.96 -13.11 -13.94
N LEU A 118 5.41 -12.00 -13.34
CA LEU A 118 5.07 -11.65 -11.96
C LEU A 118 3.61 -11.25 -11.81
N LEU A 119 3.06 -10.54 -12.79
CA LEU A 119 1.64 -10.20 -12.83
C LEU A 119 0.78 -11.47 -12.87
N GLU A 120 1.08 -12.39 -13.78
CA GLU A 120 0.36 -13.67 -13.89
C GLU A 120 0.49 -14.51 -12.60
N ALA A 121 1.71 -14.61 -12.06
CA ALA A 121 1.94 -15.29 -10.79
C ALA A 121 1.17 -14.65 -9.64
N ARG A 122 1.09 -13.31 -9.61
CA ARG A 122 0.33 -12.58 -8.58
C ARG A 122 -1.15 -12.91 -8.67
N GLN A 123 -1.72 -12.90 -9.88
CA GLN A 123 -3.13 -13.25 -10.10
C GLN A 123 -3.49 -14.63 -9.56
N GLY A 124 -2.63 -15.63 -9.78
CA GLY A 124 -2.84 -16.98 -9.29
C GLY A 124 -2.55 -17.17 -7.79
N SER A 125 -1.87 -16.22 -7.15
CA SER A 125 -1.45 -16.32 -5.74
C SER A 125 -2.43 -15.72 -4.74
N ILE A 126 -3.38 -14.90 -5.19
CA ILE A 126 -4.31 -14.22 -4.30
C ILE A 126 -5.44 -15.19 -3.93
N ASP A 127 -5.38 -15.67 -2.69
CA ASP A 127 -6.38 -16.55 -2.08
C ASP A 127 -7.20 -15.74 -1.07
N GLU A 128 -8.10 -14.90 -1.59
CA GLU A 128 -8.97 -14.03 -0.80
C GLU A 128 -10.45 -14.24 -1.22
N PRO A 129 -11.40 -14.15 -0.29
CA PRO A 129 -12.82 -14.20 -0.61
C PRO A 129 -13.22 -13.14 -1.64
N ASP A 130 -14.11 -13.49 -2.56
CA ASP A 130 -14.61 -12.60 -3.64
C ASP A 130 -13.51 -11.95 -4.49
N TYR A 131 -12.32 -12.57 -4.58
CA TYR A 131 -11.24 -12.07 -5.42
C TYR A 131 -11.67 -11.95 -6.88
N LYS A 132 -11.47 -10.76 -7.45
CA LYS A 132 -11.79 -10.43 -8.84
C LYS A 132 -10.72 -9.54 -9.43
N VAL A 133 -10.21 -9.93 -10.60
CA VAL A 133 -9.40 -9.06 -11.46
C VAL A 133 -10.34 -8.08 -12.17
N ILE A 134 -10.06 -6.79 -12.05
CA ILE A 134 -10.81 -5.72 -12.72
C ILE A 134 -10.14 -5.36 -14.04
N SER A 135 -8.81 -5.17 -14.04
CA SER A 135 -8.05 -4.92 -15.25
C SER A 135 -6.60 -5.40 -15.12
N THR A 136 -5.99 -5.60 -16.28
CA THR A 136 -4.56 -5.77 -16.45
C THR A 136 -4.09 -4.85 -17.58
N ASP A 137 -3.20 -3.92 -17.28
CA ASP A 137 -2.64 -2.98 -18.27
C ASP A 137 -1.18 -2.67 -17.91
N ASN A 138 -0.28 -2.56 -18.88
CA ASN A 138 1.11 -2.10 -18.67
C ASN A 138 1.75 -2.62 -17.36
N THR A 139 1.86 -3.94 -17.22
CA THR A 139 2.43 -4.61 -16.02
C THR A 139 1.74 -4.22 -14.70
N THR A 140 0.49 -3.78 -14.76
CA THR A 140 -0.35 -3.37 -13.64
C THR A 140 -1.53 -4.32 -13.50
N LEU A 141 -1.73 -4.84 -12.30
CA LEU A 141 -2.88 -5.64 -11.90
C LEU A 141 -3.80 -4.80 -11.01
N VAL A 142 -5.05 -4.61 -11.43
CA VAL A 142 -6.09 -3.97 -10.62
C VAL A 142 -7.11 -5.02 -10.21
N TYR A 143 -7.38 -5.13 -8.92
CA TYR A 143 -8.19 -6.21 -8.38
C TYR A 143 -8.95 -5.78 -7.13
N THR A 144 -10.03 -6.51 -6.83
CA THR A 144 -10.80 -6.39 -5.60
C THR A 144 -10.87 -7.73 -4.88
N TYR A 145 -11.12 -7.70 -3.57
CA TYR A 145 -11.37 -8.86 -2.74
C TYR A 145 -12.14 -8.43 -1.48
N THR A 146 -12.68 -9.38 -0.73
CA THR A 146 -13.32 -9.15 0.57
C THR A 146 -12.35 -9.58 1.67
N ASP A 147 -11.85 -8.62 2.43
CA ASP A 147 -11.06 -8.86 3.64
C ASP A 147 -12.01 -9.19 4.80
N GLN A 148 -11.68 -10.22 5.59
CA GLN A 148 -12.55 -10.71 6.67
C GLN A 148 -12.80 -9.66 7.77
N GLU A 149 -11.84 -8.77 8.04
CA GLU A 149 -11.92 -7.77 9.10
C GLU A 149 -12.35 -6.41 8.58
N ARG A 150 -11.88 -6.04 7.39
CA ARG A 150 -11.98 -4.69 6.81
C ARG A 150 -13.06 -4.57 5.74
N GLY A 151 -13.68 -5.67 5.33
CA GLY A 151 -14.70 -5.70 4.28
C GLY A 151 -14.11 -5.56 2.88
N PRO A 152 -14.86 -5.00 1.90
CA PRO A 152 -14.40 -4.88 0.52
C PRO A 152 -13.12 -4.04 0.38
N ARG A 153 -12.13 -4.59 -0.33
CA ARG A 153 -10.83 -3.98 -0.60
C ARG A 153 -10.51 -3.96 -2.07
N MET A 154 -9.63 -3.03 -2.43
CA MET A 154 -9.05 -2.89 -3.75
C MET A 154 -7.52 -2.82 -3.63
N GLY A 155 -6.83 -3.51 -4.55
CA GLY A 155 -5.39 -3.46 -4.71
C GLY A 155 -5.01 -3.14 -6.15
N LEU A 156 -3.94 -2.35 -6.30
CA LEU A 156 -3.29 -2.06 -7.57
C LEU A 156 -1.80 -2.42 -7.40
N SER A 157 -1.31 -3.43 -8.11
CA SER A 157 0.12 -3.80 -8.13
C SER A 157 0.71 -3.49 -9.50
N ARG A 158 1.84 -2.81 -9.56
CA ARG A 158 2.62 -2.57 -10.79
C ARG A 158 4.04 -3.10 -10.63
N TRP A 159 4.53 -3.84 -11.63
CA TRP A 159 5.92 -4.31 -11.68
C TRP A 159 6.73 -3.45 -12.66
N ILE A 160 7.84 -2.91 -12.17
CA ILE A 160 8.76 -2.06 -12.94
C ILE A 160 9.91 -2.92 -13.45
N ALA A 161 10.27 -2.77 -14.72
CA ALA A 161 11.41 -3.45 -15.33
C ALA A 161 12.74 -2.83 -14.85
N ALA A 162 13.81 -3.63 -14.81
CA ALA A 162 15.16 -3.16 -14.53
C ALA A 162 15.84 -2.75 -15.85
N GLY A 163 15.64 -1.49 -16.29
CA GLY A 163 16.15 -1.00 -17.58
C GLY A 163 15.71 -1.88 -18.75
N ASP A 164 16.64 -2.19 -19.66
CA ASP A 164 16.40 -3.04 -20.84
C ASP A 164 16.40 -4.55 -20.54
N SER A 165 16.32 -4.97 -19.28
CA SER A 165 16.33 -6.39 -18.93
C SER A 165 14.94 -6.98 -18.77
N ASP A 166 14.81 -8.29 -19.06
CA ASP A 166 13.61 -9.11 -18.79
C ASP A 166 13.37 -9.38 -17.28
N ARG A 167 13.88 -8.51 -16.41
CA ARG A 167 13.81 -8.65 -14.95
C ARG A 167 13.01 -7.51 -14.36
N SER A 168 12.32 -7.77 -13.26
CA SER A 168 11.69 -6.71 -12.48
C SER A 168 12.66 -6.12 -11.47
N ALA A 169 12.74 -4.79 -11.40
CA ALA A 169 13.47 -4.06 -10.37
C ALA A 169 12.65 -3.92 -9.08
N LEU A 170 11.34 -3.68 -9.23
CA LEU A 170 10.49 -3.19 -8.16
C LEU A 170 9.02 -3.61 -8.39
N GLU A 171 8.32 -3.94 -7.32
CA GLU A 171 6.86 -3.92 -7.28
C GLU A 171 6.38 -2.69 -6.47
N ILE A 172 5.37 -1.98 -6.98
CA ILE A 172 4.62 -0.96 -6.26
C ILE A 172 3.20 -1.47 -6.05
N THR A 173 2.72 -1.54 -4.81
CA THR A 173 1.35 -1.93 -4.49
C THR A 173 0.65 -0.81 -3.74
N VAL A 174 -0.50 -0.35 -4.24
CA VAL A 174 -1.38 0.61 -3.57
C VAL A 174 -2.68 -0.11 -3.17
N GLY A 175 -3.22 0.19 -1.99
CA GLY A 175 -4.42 -0.48 -1.50
C GLY A 175 -5.36 0.44 -0.72
N GLY A 176 -6.65 0.16 -0.83
CA GLY A 176 -7.74 0.92 -0.22
C GLY A 176 -9.08 0.19 -0.34
N ARG A 177 -10.18 0.95 -0.42
CA ARG A 177 -11.54 0.43 -0.68
C ARG A 177 -11.90 0.62 -2.16
N PRO A 178 -12.90 -0.10 -2.69
CA PRO A 178 -13.30 0.05 -4.10
C PRO A 178 -13.67 1.48 -4.52
N GLN A 179 -14.32 2.27 -3.65
CA GLN A 179 -14.66 3.66 -3.94
C GLN A 179 -13.45 4.60 -4.02
N ASP A 180 -12.26 4.16 -3.58
CA ASP A 180 -11.04 4.96 -3.57
C ASP A 180 -10.25 4.85 -4.89
N GLN A 181 -10.73 4.08 -5.87
CA GLN A 181 -9.98 3.70 -7.08
C GLN A 181 -9.26 4.87 -7.76
N ALA A 182 -9.92 6.01 -7.94
CA ALA A 182 -9.33 7.17 -8.61
C ALA A 182 -8.11 7.69 -7.84
N GLY A 183 -8.23 7.89 -6.53
CA GLY A 183 -7.13 8.30 -5.67
C GLY A 183 -6.01 7.25 -5.61
N LEU A 184 -6.34 5.96 -5.53
CA LEU A 184 -5.33 4.89 -5.53
C LEU A 184 -4.54 4.86 -6.85
N ARG A 185 -5.19 5.10 -7.99
CA ARG A 185 -4.51 5.24 -9.29
C ARG A 185 -3.57 6.44 -9.29
N ALA A 186 -4.01 7.61 -8.82
CA ALA A 186 -3.17 8.80 -8.73
C ALA A 186 -1.92 8.57 -7.85
N VAL A 187 -2.07 7.87 -6.72
CA VAL A 187 -0.93 7.50 -5.86
C VAL A 187 0.05 6.58 -6.60
N LEU A 188 -0.46 5.54 -7.29
CA LEU A 188 0.38 4.60 -8.03
C LEU A 188 1.12 5.28 -9.19
N GLU A 189 0.40 6.10 -9.96
CA GLU A 189 0.95 6.84 -11.10
C GLU A 189 2.03 7.80 -10.64
N ARG A 190 1.76 8.62 -9.62
CA ARG A 190 2.75 9.56 -9.09
C ARG A 190 4.00 8.86 -8.55
N ALA A 191 3.83 7.78 -7.79
CA ALA A 191 4.96 7.00 -7.29
C ALA A 191 5.77 6.35 -8.42
N THR A 192 5.12 5.95 -9.52
CA THR A 192 5.80 5.40 -10.70
C THR A 192 6.57 6.47 -11.46
N GLU A 193 5.95 7.63 -11.73
CA GLU A 193 6.54 8.73 -12.51
C GLU A 193 7.74 9.39 -11.82
N THR A 194 7.74 9.40 -10.49
CA THR A 194 8.79 10.01 -9.67
C THR A 194 9.84 9.01 -9.19
N LEU A 195 9.69 7.74 -9.58
CA LEU A 195 10.61 6.67 -9.20
C LEU A 195 11.98 6.93 -9.80
N GLN A 196 13.00 6.86 -8.95
CA GLN A 196 14.40 6.93 -9.32
C GLN A 196 15.10 5.70 -8.76
N LEU A 197 15.53 4.81 -9.66
CA LEU A 197 16.33 3.63 -9.33
C LEU A 197 17.81 4.01 -9.30
N SER A 198 18.56 3.47 -8.36
CA SER A 198 20.03 3.62 -8.36
C SER A 198 20.63 3.05 -9.64
N GLY A 199 21.31 3.90 -10.42
CA GLY A 199 22.00 3.51 -11.66
C GLY A 199 21.38 4.03 -12.95
N GLU A 200 20.20 4.65 -12.91
CA GLU A 200 19.72 5.53 -13.99
C GLU A 200 20.40 6.89 -13.82
N SER A 201 21.46 7.12 -14.60
CA SER A 201 22.21 8.38 -14.56
C SER A 201 21.29 9.56 -14.91
N ASP A 202 21.23 10.55 -14.03
CA ASP A 202 20.59 11.85 -14.25
C ASP A 202 21.35 12.61 -15.37
N ASP A 203 20.86 12.53 -16.60
CA ASP A 203 21.43 13.20 -17.79
C ASP A 203 21.07 14.71 -17.83
N ARG A 204 20.83 15.35 -16.66
CA ARG A 204 20.60 16.79 -16.61
C ARG A 204 21.90 17.55 -16.83
N PRO A 205 21.96 18.49 -17.81
CA PRO A 205 23.12 19.33 -17.98
C PRO A 205 23.30 20.25 -16.76
N SER A 206 24.52 20.27 -16.23
CA SER A 206 25.01 21.21 -15.23
C SER A 206 25.11 22.64 -15.76
#